data_AF-A0A921GXP7-F1
#
_entry.id   AF-A0A921GXP7-F1
#
_cell.length_a   1.000
_cell.length_b   1.000
_cell.length_c   1.000
_cell.angle_alpha   90.00
_cell.angle_beta   90.00
_cell.angle_gamma   90.00
#
_symmetry.space_group_name_H-M   'P 1'
#
loop_
_entity.id
_entity.type
_entity.pdbx_description
1 polymer ?
#
loop_
_entity_poly.entity_id
_entity_poly.type
_entity_poly.pdbx_seq_one_letter_code
_entity_poly.pdbx_strand_id
1 'polypeptide(L)'
;MPLPKIGKPATNALINKNIATLEDVAKYDKQTLASFHGVGPKAIKILEENLEMHALTFNDKQESDLPFKLSGDLKCDNAPKRRLMLDFLIATATLDNTLLDEVVHNDFIWEVPGAFTINDKDNFMKELSEHASSIESMTVIYNISHGKTGAINGYQEMKDGGKVYFADFMEFDSHKKDAKIKKVTSYVIMNEGES
;
A
#
# COMPACT_ATOMS: atom_id res chain seq x y z
N MET A 1 -21.75 -15.69 -12.28
CA MET A 1 -21.58 -16.86 -11.39
C MET A 1 -22.10 -16.52 -10.00
N PRO A 2 -22.87 -17.41 -9.33
CA PRO A 2 -23.37 -17.13 -7.99
C PRO A 2 -22.23 -17.01 -6.98
N LEU A 3 -22.47 -16.29 -5.87
CA LEU A 3 -21.50 -16.23 -4.78
C LEU A 3 -21.21 -17.63 -4.20
N PRO A 4 -19.95 -17.93 -3.85
CA PRO A 4 -19.60 -19.16 -3.17
C PRO A 4 -20.19 -19.20 -1.76
N LYS A 5 -20.18 -20.38 -1.15
CA LYS A 5 -20.68 -20.58 0.22
C LYS A 5 -19.74 -19.92 1.23
N ILE A 6 -20.03 -18.67 1.57
CA ILE A 6 -19.41 -17.91 2.66
C ILE A 6 -20.34 -17.83 3.88
N GLY A 7 -19.85 -17.29 5.00
CA GLY A 7 -20.66 -17.16 6.21
C GLY A 7 -21.85 -16.21 6.01
N LYS A 8 -22.99 -16.50 6.66
CA LYS A 8 -24.23 -15.70 6.57
C LYS A 8 -24.01 -14.19 6.76
N PRO A 9 -23.17 -13.70 7.69
CA PRO A 9 -22.88 -12.27 7.79
C PRO A 9 -22.25 -11.67 6.53
N ALA A 10 -21.28 -12.37 5.93
CA ALA A 10 -20.61 -11.91 4.72
C ALA A 10 -21.54 -11.96 3.51
N THR A 11 -22.32 -13.04 3.35
CA THR A 11 -23.32 -13.16 2.29
C THR A 11 -24.31 -12.00 2.34
N ASN A 12 -24.86 -11.69 3.52
CA ASN A 12 -25.80 -10.59 3.69
C ASN A 12 -25.16 -9.23 3.41
N ALA A 13 -23.91 -9.02 3.85
CA ALA A 13 -23.19 -7.77 3.61
C ALA A 13 -22.99 -7.48 2.12
N LEU A 14 -22.63 -8.50 1.34
CA LEU A 14 -22.48 -8.38 -0.12
C LEU A 14 -23.82 -8.13 -0.81
N ILE A 15 -24.85 -8.92 -0.49
CA ILE A 15 -26.19 -8.78 -1.09
C ILE A 15 -26.79 -7.40 -0.80
N ASN A 16 -26.65 -6.89 0.42
CA ASN A 16 -27.14 -5.55 0.79
C ASN A 16 -26.46 -4.43 0.00
N LYS A 17 -25.29 -4.68 -0.58
CA LYS A 17 -24.57 -3.77 -1.48
C LYS A 17 -24.77 -4.10 -2.96
N ASN A 18 -25.76 -4.93 -3.29
CA ASN A 18 -26.07 -5.42 -4.63
C ASN A 18 -24.91 -6.21 -5.27
N ILE A 19 -24.06 -6.84 -4.46
CA ILE A 19 -23.00 -7.73 -4.93
C ILE A 19 -23.55 -9.16 -4.81
N ALA A 20 -24.08 -9.69 -5.91
CA ALA A 20 -24.76 -10.98 -5.92
C ALA A 20 -24.01 -12.08 -6.69
N THR A 21 -22.94 -11.70 -7.39
CA THR A 21 -22.18 -12.60 -8.27
C THR A 21 -20.67 -12.47 -8.05
N LEU A 22 -19.89 -13.47 -8.46
CA LEU A 22 -18.42 -13.38 -8.45
C LEU A 22 -17.91 -12.28 -9.38
N GLU A 23 -18.61 -12.01 -10.49
CA GLU A 23 -18.29 -10.91 -11.40
C GLU A 23 -18.55 -9.54 -10.77
N ASP A 24 -19.56 -9.43 -9.90
CA ASP A 24 -19.75 -8.22 -9.10
C ASP A 24 -18.64 -8.07 -8.06
N VAL A 25 -18.23 -9.17 -7.42
CA VAL A 25 -17.10 -9.18 -6.48
C VAL A 25 -15.81 -8.71 -7.17
N ALA A 26 -15.54 -9.21 -8.39
CA ALA A 26 -14.36 -8.88 -9.18
C ALA A 26 -14.23 -7.39 -9.52
N LYS A 27 -15.31 -6.60 -9.43
CA LYS A 27 -15.27 -5.14 -9.67
C LYS A 27 -14.63 -4.37 -8.51
N TYR A 28 -14.52 -4.99 -7.34
CA TYR A 28 -13.99 -4.38 -6.13
C TYR A 28 -12.60 -4.94 -5.82
N ASP A 29 -11.76 -4.10 -5.25
CA ASP A 29 -10.54 -4.55 -4.60
C ASP A 29 -10.87 -5.30 -3.29
N LYS A 30 -9.92 -6.12 -2.85
CA LYS A 30 -10.00 -6.96 -1.65
C LYS A 30 -10.25 -6.15 -0.38
N GLN A 31 -9.71 -4.94 -0.29
CA GLN A 31 -9.80 -4.07 0.88
C GLN A 31 -11.17 -3.43 1.02
N THR A 32 -11.75 -2.97 -0.08
CA THR A 32 -13.11 -2.44 -0.15
C THR A 32 -14.09 -3.51 0.34
N LEU A 33 -13.97 -4.74 -0.14
CA LEU A 33 -14.81 -5.85 0.31
C LEU A 33 -14.59 -6.18 1.79
N ALA A 34 -13.32 -6.19 2.26
CA ALA A 34 -12.98 -6.45 3.66
C ALA A 34 -13.45 -5.35 4.61
N SER A 35 -13.67 -4.12 4.12
CA SER A 35 -14.21 -3.01 4.92
C SER A 35 -15.69 -3.19 5.27
N PHE A 36 -16.41 -4.07 4.56
CA PHE A 36 -17.83 -4.26 4.78
C PHE A 36 -18.09 -5.01 6.09
N HIS A 37 -18.95 -4.43 6.93
CA HIS A 37 -19.31 -5.02 8.20
C HIS A 37 -19.88 -6.44 8.00
N GLY A 38 -19.22 -7.45 8.57
CA GLY A 38 -19.58 -8.87 8.44
C GLY A 38 -18.77 -9.65 7.40
N VAL A 39 -17.98 -8.98 6.55
CA VAL A 39 -17.05 -9.61 5.61
C VAL A 39 -15.69 -9.79 6.29
N GLY A 40 -15.43 -10.99 6.79
CA GLY A 40 -14.18 -11.33 7.47
C GLY A 40 -13.12 -11.95 6.56
N PRO A 41 -11.88 -12.14 7.07
CA PRO A 41 -10.76 -12.68 6.28
C PRO A 41 -11.03 -14.03 5.63
N LYS A 42 -11.80 -14.89 6.31
CA LYS A 42 -12.22 -16.18 5.78
C LYS A 42 -13.13 -16.06 4.56
N ALA A 43 -14.04 -15.08 4.56
CA ALA A 43 -14.92 -14.85 3.41
C ALA A 43 -14.10 -14.35 2.22
N ILE A 44 -13.19 -13.39 2.46
CA ILE A 44 -12.26 -12.88 1.45
C ILE A 44 -11.43 -13.99 0.82
N LYS A 45 -10.84 -14.89 1.63
CA LYS A 45 -10.07 -16.02 1.11
C LYS A 45 -10.89 -16.95 0.21
N ILE A 46 -12.13 -17.27 0.61
CA ILE A 46 -13.01 -18.12 -0.21
C ILE A 46 -13.38 -17.40 -1.52
N LEU A 47 -13.63 -16.09 -1.48
CA LEU A 47 -13.91 -15.30 -2.68
C LEU A 47 -12.70 -15.32 -3.63
N GLU A 48 -11.48 -15.12 -3.11
CA GLU A 48 -10.23 -15.19 -3.86
C GLU A 48 -10.06 -16.54 -4.59
N GLU A 49 -10.16 -17.65 -3.84
CA GLU A 49 -10.04 -19.00 -4.40
C GLU A 49 -11.08 -19.29 -5.50
N ASN A 50 -12.30 -18.75 -5.37
CA ASN A 50 -13.35 -18.92 -6.36
C ASN A 50 -13.17 -17.99 -7.58
N LEU A 51 -12.67 -16.78 -7.39
CA LEU A 51 -12.31 -15.89 -8.50
C LEU A 51 -11.22 -16.56 -9.36
N GLU A 52 -10.14 -17.05 -8.73
CA GLU A 52 -9.04 -17.73 -9.41
C GLU A 52 -9.50 -18.97 -10.19
N MET A 53 -10.38 -19.80 -9.59
CA MET A 53 -10.96 -20.97 -10.25
C MET A 53 -11.70 -20.64 -11.55
N HIS A 54 -12.20 -19.41 -11.65
CA HIS A 54 -12.95 -18.91 -12.80
C HIS A 54 -12.15 -17.90 -13.64
N ALA A 55 -10.83 -17.85 -13.48
CA ALA A 55 -9.95 -16.92 -14.18
C ALA A 55 -10.34 -15.45 -14.02
N LEU A 56 -10.91 -15.10 -12.86
CA LEU A 56 -11.17 -13.75 -12.40
C LEU A 56 -10.19 -13.39 -11.27
N THR A 57 -10.04 -12.10 -11.01
CA THR A 57 -9.28 -11.57 -9.88
C THR A 57 -10.10 -10.47 -9.20
N PHE A 58 -9.73 -10.08 -7.98
CA PHE A 58 -10.20 -8.81 -7.46
C PHE A 58 -9.68 -7.67 -8.34
N ASN A 59 -10.37 -6.54 -8.32
CA ASN A 59 -9.89 -5.30 -8.91
C ASN A 59 -8.86 -4.64 -7.98
N ASP A 60 -7.89 -5.41 -7.49
CA ASP A 60 -6.82 -4.90 -6.66
C ASP A 60 -6.00 -3.94 -7.50
N LYS A 61 -6.18 -2.64 -7.27
CA LYS A 61 -5.54 -1.53 -8.02
C LYS A 61 -4.00 -1.50 -7.93
N GLN A 62 -3.33 -2.55 -7.47
CA GLN A 62 -1.99 -2.41 -6.91
C GLN A 62 -0.88 -3.28 -7.48
N GLU A 63 -1.15 -4.17 -8.44
CA GLU A 63 -0.06 -4.96 -9.05
C GLU A 63 0.04 -4.85 -10.58
N SER A 64 -1.04 -4.56 -11.31
CA SER A 64 -1.02 -4.66 -12.78
C SER A 64 -0.72 -3.36 -13.55
N ASP A 65 -0.75 -2.18 -12.91
CA ASP A 65 -0.61 -0.86 -13.59
C ASP A 65 0.57 -0.01 -13.10
N LEU A 66 1.48 -0.58 -12.29
CA LEU A 66 2.63 0.18 -11.81
C LEU A 66 3.65 0.42 -12.95
N PRO A 67 4.26 1.63 -13.03
CA PRO A 67 5.26 1.94 -14.06
C PRO A 67 6.63 1.26 -13.81
N PHE A 68 6.76 0.49 -12.73
CA PHE A 68 7.94 -0.26 -12.33
C PHE A 68 7.53 -1.63 -11.78
N LYS A 69 8.46 -2.59 -11.81
CA LYS A 69 8.24 -3.92 -11.23
C LYS A 69 8.32 -3.86 -9.70
N LEU A 70 7.25 -4.23 -9.00
CA LEU A 70 7.23 -4.34 -7.55
C LEU A 70 7.39 -5.80 -7.10
N SER A 71 8.22 -6.06 -6.10
CA SER A 71 8.42 -7.42 -5.56
C SER A 71 8.83 -7.43 -4.09
N GLY A 72 8.81 -8.61 -3.45
CA GLY A 72 9.29 -8.81 -2.07
C GLY A 72 8.19 -9.07 -1.04
N ASP A 73 8.35 -8.54 0.19
CA ASP A 73 7.39 -8.67 1.29
C ASP A 73 6.15 -7.77 1.10
N LEU A 74 5.35 -8.11 0.10
CA LEU A 74 4.14 -7.38 -0.29
C LEU A 74 2.88 -7.87 0.44
N LYS A 75 2.95 -9.04 1.10
CA LYS A 75 1.79 -9.69 1.71
C LYS A 75 1.29 -8.91 2.91
N CYS A 76 0.05 -8.44 2.83
CA CYS A 76 -0.59 -7.67 3.90
C CYS A 76 -1.69 -8.49 4.62
N ASP A 77 -1.38 -9.72 5.04
CA ASP A 77 -2.33 -10.66 5.67
C ASP A 77 -3.02 -10.05 6.90
N ASN A 78 -4.21 -9.46 6.71
CA ASN A 78 -4.99 -8.76 7.75
C ASN A 78 -4.20 -7.71 8.55
N ALA A 79 -3.22 -7.08 7.92
CA ALA A 79 -2.35 -6.07 8.53
C ALA A 79 -2.49 -4.74 7.78
N PRO A 80 -3.57 -3.95 8.03
CA PRO A 80 -3.88 -2.78 7.20
C PRO A 80 -2.80 -1.69 7.26
N LYS A 81 -2.01 -1.64 8.34
CA LYS A 81 -0.85 -0.76 8.45
C LYS A 81 0.28 -1.12 7.50
N ARG A 82 0.57 -2.41 7.31
CA ARG A 82 1.58 -2.88 6.33
C ARG A 82 1.18 -2.49 4.91
N ARG A 83 -0.13 -2.50 4.63
CA ARG A 83 -0.69 -2.01 3.38
C ARG A 83 -0.49 -0.51 3.23
N LEU A 84 -0.89 0.30 4.22
CA LEU A 84 -0.67 1.75 4.19
C LEU A 84 0.79 2.15 3.96
N MET A 85 1.75 1.42 4.54
CA MET A 85 3.18 1.68 4.31
C MET A 85 3.64 1.32 2.89
N LEU A 86 3.10 0.22 2.32
CA LEU A 86 3.36 -0.14 0.93
C LEU A 86 2.76 0.88 -0.04
N ASP A 87 1.53 1.29 0.23
CA ASP A 87 0.80 2.30 -0.54
C ASP A 87 1.52 3.65 -0.50
N PHE A 88 2.09 4.02 0.65
CA PHE A 88 2.98 5.17 0.77
C PHE A 88 4.20 5.05 -0.15
N LEU A 89 4.94 3.92 -0.13
CA LEU A 89 6.08 3.73 -1.05
C LEU A 89 5.65 3.84 -2.52
N ILE A 90 4.51 3.25 -2.88
CA ILE A 90 3.98 3.33 -4.24
C ILE A 90 3.63 4.78 -4.59
N ALA A 91 2.86 5.47 -3.75
CA ALA A 91 2.44 6.86 -3.97
C ALA A 91 3.63 7.80 -4.16
N THR A 92 4.68 7.64 -3.36
CA THR A 92 5.90 8.45 -3.47
C THR A 92 6.67 8.14 -4.75
N ALA A 93 6.79 6.88 -5.14
CA ALA A 93 7.49 6.46 -6.36
C ALA A 93 6.73 6.82 -7.65
N THR A 94 5.39 6.92 -7.60
CA THR A 94 4.56 7.31 -8.75
C THR A 94 4.15 8.77 -8.74
N LEU A 95 4.51 9.52 -7.69
CA LEU A 95 4.03 10.87 -7.42
C LEU A 95 2.48 10.99 -7.43
N ASP A 96 1.78 9.93 -6.99
CA ASP A 96 0.33 9.91 -6.91
C ASP A 96 -0.17 10.63 -5.66
N ASN A 97 -0.46 11.92 -5.81
CA ASN A 97 -0.97 12.74 -4.71
C ASN A 97 -2.34 12.25 -4.18
N THR A 98 -3.15 11.62 -5.03
CA THR A 98 -4.48 11.12 -4.60
C THR A 98 -4.30 9.94 -3.64
N LEU A 99 -3.45 8.99 -4.01
CA LEU A 99 -3.10 7.87 -3.13
C LEU A 99 -2.40 8.37 -1.86
N LEU A 100 -1.51 9.35 -1.99
CA LEU A 100 -0.83 9.94 -0.84
C LEU A 100 -1.84 10.51 0.19
N ASP A 101 -2.86 11.23 -0.28
CA ASP A 101 -3.91 11.79 0.58
C ASP A 101 -4.72 10.71 1.32
N GLU A 102 -4.84 9.51 0.77
CA GLU A 102 -5.49 8.38 1.43
C GLU A 102 -4.65 7.82 2.58
N VAL A 103 -3.32 7.85 2.46
CA VAL A 103 -2.42 7.14 3.39
C VAL A 103 -1.78 8.02 4.47
N VAL A 104 -1.59 9.32 4.21
CA VAL A 104 -0.98 10.25 5.17
C VAL A 104 -1.99 11.17 5.87
N HIS A 105 -1.69 11.50 7.12
CA HIS A 105 -2.45 12.47 7.93
C HIS A 105 -2.24 13.90 7.39
N ASN A 106 -3.14 14.84 7.72
CA ASN A 106 -3.00 16.24 7.27
C ASN A 106 -1.76 16.92 7.86
N ASP A 107 -1.47 16.67 9.14
CA ASP A 107 -0.26 17.11 9.83
C ASP A 107 0.91 16.13 9.63
N PHE A 108 1.15 15.73 8.37
CA PHE A 108 2.21 14.79 8.01
C PHE A 108 3.60 15.41 8.17
N ILE A 109 4.54 14.63 8.69
CA ILE A 109 5.94 15.02 8.87
C ILE A 109 6.85 14.01 8.17
N TRP A 110 7.78 14.49 7.37
CA TRP A 110 8.87 13.70 6.82
C TRP A 110 10.21 14.19 7.37
N GLU A 111 11.00 13.28 7.91
CA GLU A 111 12.32 13.57 8.47
C GLU A 111 13.39 12.71 7.79
N VAL A 112 14.45 13.35 7.32
CA VAL A 112 15.69 12.68 6.90
C VAL A 112 16.77 13.10 7.87
N PRO A 113 17.12 12.27 8.87
CA PRO A 113 18.03 12.66 9.94
C PRO A 113 19.38 13.14 9.39
N GLY A 114 19.82 14.32 9.85
CA GLY A 114 21.07 14.94 9.39
C GLY A 114 20.97 15.72 8.08
N ALA A 115 19.80 15.73 7.42
CA ALA A 115 19.56 16.51 6.21
C ALA A 115 18.46 17.56 6.43
N PHE A 116 17.19 17.14 6.59
CA PHE A 116 16.06 18.05 6.67
C PHE A 116 14.83 17.46 7.38
N THR A 117 13.85 18.34 7.63
CA THR A 117 12.50 17.95 8.07
C THR A 117 11.48 18.80 7.33
N ILE A 118 10.48 18.14 6.73
CA ILE A 118 9.35 18.74 6.04
C ILE A 118 8.08 18.45 6.86
N ASN A 119 7.23 19.46 7.06
CA ASN A 119 6.08 19.39 7.97
C ASN A 119 4.73 19.58 7.26
N ASP A 120 4.72 19.48 5.93
CA ASP A 120 3.53 19.62 5.11
C ASP A 120 3.65 18.79 3.83
N LYS A 121 2.50 18.39 3.28
CA LYS A 121 2.45 17.51 2.10
C LYS A 121 2.91 18.21 0.82
N ASP A 122 2.68 19.52 0.69
CA ASP A 122 2.98 20.26 -0.53
C ASP A 122 4.49 20.32 -0.76
N ASN A 123 5.25 20.67 0.29
CA ASN A 123 6.71 20.65 0.25
C ASN A 123 7.26 19.22 0.14
N PHE A 124 6.58 18.23 0.74
CA PHE A 124 6.97 16.82 0.58
C PHE A 124 6.87 16.36 -0.87
N MET A 125 5.73 16.63 -1.52
CA MET A 125 5.52 16.30 -2.93
C MET A 125 6.45 17.07 -3.86
N LYS A 126 6.71 18.34 -3.53
CA LYS A 126 7.68 19.16 -4.27
C LYS A 126 9.08 18.53 -4.22
N GLU A 127 9.58 18.20 -3.02
CA GLU A 127 10.88 17.56 -2.83
C GLU A 127 10.98 16.24 -3.61
N LEU A 128 9.95 15.38 -3.52
CA LEU A 128 9.91 14.13 -4.30
C LEU A 128 9.94 14.38 -5.81
N SER A 129 9.24 15.40 -6.30
CA SER A 129 9.19 15.73 -7.73
C SER A 129 10.52 16.29 -8.25
N GLU A 130 11.24 17.07 -7.43
CA GLU A 130 12.55 17.64 -7.79
C GLU A 130 13.64 16.56 -7.86
N HIS A 131 13.46 15.46 -7.13
CA HIS A 131 14.37 14.31 -7.08
C HIS A 131 13.82 13.05 -7.77
N ALA A 132 12.78 13.21 -8.59
CA ALA A 132 12.12 12.09 -9.26
C ALA A 132 13.08 11.39 -10.24
N SER A 133 13.22 10.08 -10.06
CA SER A 133 14.05 9.22 -10.93
C SER A 133 13.21 8.12 -11.56
N SER A 134 13.62 7.66 -12.74
CA SER A 134 12.92 6.58 -13.42
C SER A 134 13.25 5.24 -12.79
N ILE A 135 12.35 4.72 -11.97
CA ILE A 135 12.48 3.41 -11.33
C ILE A 135 12.20 2.31 -12.38
N GLU A 136 13.07 1.31 -12.45
CA GLU A 136 12.84 0.05 -13.18
C GLU A 136 12.15 -0.98 -12.27
N SER A 137 12.67 -1.14 -11.05
CA SER A 137 12.14 -2.09 -10.07
C SER A 137 12.22 -1.56 -8.64
N MET A 138 11.28 -2.00 -7.81
CA MET A 138 11.27 -1.78 -6.36
C MET A 138 11.14 -3.13 -5.66
N THR A 139 12.05 -3.40 -4.72
CA THR A 139 12.03 -4.61 -3.89
C THR A 139 11.84 -4.23 -2.43
N VAL A 140 10.77 -4.72 -1.80
CA VAL A 140 10.51 -4.59 -0.36
C VAL A 140 11.08 -5.80 0.37
N ILE A 141 12.02 -5.61 1.29
CA ILE A 141 12.66 -6.72 2.01
C ILE A 141 11.86 -7.05 3.28
N TYR A 142 11.61 -6.05 4.12
CA TYR A 142 10.76 -6.19 5.30
C TYR A 142 9.68 -5.12 5.28
N ASN A 143 8.46 -5.53 5.61
CA ASN A 143 7.34 -4.65 5.88
C ASN A 143 6.71 -5.11 7.19
N ILE A 144 6.95 -4.40 8.30
CA ILE A 144 6.53 -4.83 9.64
C ILE A 144 5.81 -3.70 10.38
N SER A 145 4.79 -4.04 11.17
CA SER A 145 4.09 -3.04 12.00
C SER A 145 3.65 -3.60 13.34
N HIS A 146 3.62 -2.76 14.36
CA HIS A 146 3.11 -3.08 15.69
C HIS A 146 2.57 -1.81 16.38
N GLY A 147 1.36 -1.87 16.93
CA GLY A 147 0.78 -0.72 17.64
C GLY A 147 0.66 0.51 16.74
N LYS A 148 1.33 1.61 17.07
CA LYS A 148 1.36 2.85 16.28
C LYS A 148 2.62 3.00 15.43
N THR A 149 3.48 1.99 15.38
CA THR A 149 4.77 2.08 14.68
C THR A 149 4.84 1.05 13.57
N GLY A 150 5.54 1.39 12.50
CA GLY A 150 5.88 0.49 11.42
C GLY A 150 7.27 0.77 10.88
N ALA A 151 7.83 -0.22 10.19
CA ALA A 151 9.08 -0.09 9.46
C ALA A 151 8.94 -0.83 8.13
N ILE A 152 9.41 -0.19 7.07
CA ILE A 152 9.50 -0.79 5.74
C ILE A 152 10.87 -0.49 5.15
N ASN A 153 11.51 -1.47 4.54
CA ASN A 153 12.82 -1.28 3.94
C ASN A 153 12.96 -2.06 2.64
N GLY A 154 13.96 -1.68 1.86
CA GLY A 154 14.16 -2.28 0.56
C GLY A 154 15.17 -1.54 -0.28
N TYR A 155 15.03 -1.70 -1.59
CA TYR A 155 15.80 -0.94 -2.56
C TYR A 155 15.00 -0.70 -3.84
N GLN A 156 15.38 0.35 -4.54
CA GLN A 156 14.94 0.70 -5.88
C GLN A 156 16.11 0.58 -6.84
N GLU A 157 15.86 -0.01 -8.00
CA GLU A 157 16.78 -0.05 -9.14
C GLU A 157 16.25 0.91 -10.19
N MET A 158 17.08 1.85 -10.59
CA MET A 158 16.77 2.89 -11.56
C MET A 158 17.09 2.40 -12.97
N LYS A 159 16.40 2.95 -13.98
CA LYS A 159 16.61 2.58 -15.40
C LYS A 159 18.01 2.90 -15.93
N ASP A 160 18.73 3.80 -15.27
CA ASP A 160 20.13 4.14 -15.56
C ASP A 160 21.14 3.19 -14.88
N GLY A 161 20.66 2.18 -14.14
CA GLY A 161 21.48 1.24 -13.38
C GLY A 161 21.82 1.70 -11.96
N GLY A 162 21.40 2.90 -11.56
CA GLY A 162 21.53 3.40 -10.19
C GLY A 162 20.74 2.55 -9.20
N LYS A 163 21.21 2.51 -7.95
CA LYS A 163 20.56 1.77 -6.87
C LYS A 163 20.43 2.61 -5.62
N VAL A 164 19.22 2.66 -5.09
CA VAL A 164 18.87 3.38 -3.86
C VAL A 164 18.35 2.38 -2.84
N TYR A 165 19.02 2.27 -1.70
CA TYR A 165 18.54 1.51 -0.54
C TYR A 165 17.80 2.44 0.40
N PHE A 166 16.71 1.98 0.96
CA PHE A 166 15.91 2.77 1.90
C PHE A 166 15.51 1.96 3.12
N ALA A 167 15.32 2.67 4.23
CA ALA A 167 14.60 2.20 5.41
C ALA A 167 13.75 3.36 5.95
N ASP A 168 12.44 3.13 6.00
CA ASP A 168 11.46 4.10 6.48
C ASP A 168 10.83 3.60 7.77
N PHE A 169 10.92 4.41 8.82
CA PHE A 169 10.23 4.21 10.08
C PHE A 169 9.00 5.11 10.13
N MET A 170 7.83 4.54 10.37
CA MET A 170 6.56 5.23 10.28
C MET A 170 5.83 5.25 11.62
N GLU A 171 5.25 6.40 11.97
CA GLU A 171 4.34 6.55 13.09
C GLU A 171 2.93 6.85 12.58
N PHE A 172 1.95 6.11 13.08
CA PHE A 172 0.53 6.28 12.78
C PHE A 172 -0.17 7.16 13.82
N ASP A 173 -1.23 7.87 13.43
CA ASP A 173 -1.95 8.77 14.34
C ASP A 173 -2.53 8.04 15.59
N SER A 174 -2.85 6.76 15.45
CA SER A 174 -3.57 5.97 16.43
C SER A 174 -3.30 4.46 16.32
N HIS A 175 -3.79 3.70 17.29
CA HIS A 175 -3.70 2.23 17.27
C HIS A 175 -4.73 1.58 16.33
N LYS A 176 -5.65 2.36 15.77
CA LYS A 176 -6.67 1.86 14.84
C LYS A 176 -6.00 1.21 13.63
N LYS A 177 -6.70 0.26 13.00
CA LYS A 177 -6.14 -0.51 11.89
C LYS A 177 -5.92 0.37 10.66
N ASP A 178 -6.82 1.31 10.43
CA ASP A 178 -6.90 2.30 9.35
C ASP A 178 -6.26 3.65 9.71
N ALA A 179 -5.49 3.71 10.80
CA ALA A 179 -4.79 4.92 11.23
C ALA A 179 -3.84 5.40 10.13
N LYS A 180 -3.93 6.67 9.73
CA LYS A 180 -3.05 7.25 8.70
C LYS A 180 -1.64 7.49 9.24
N ILE A 181 -0.67 7.51 8.32
CA ILE A 181 0.73 7.80 8.63
C ILE A 181 0.86 9.29 9.00
N LYS A 182 1.36 9.56 10.20
CA LYS A 182 1.58 10.91 10.71
C LYS A 182 3.02 11.37 10.55
N LYS A 183 3.98 10.44 10.68
CA LYS A 183 5.40 10.74 10.53
C LYS A 183 6.12 9.63 9.79
N VAL A 184 7.04 9.98 8.93
CA VAL A 184 8.01 9.09 8.31
C VAL A 184 9.41 9.61 8.59
N THR A 185 10.28 8.75 9.10
CA THR A 185 11.71 9.00 9.21
C THR A 185 12.42 8.08 8.22
N SER A 186 13.07 8.67 7.22
CA SER A 186 13.70 7.96 6.11
C SER A 186 15.21 7.95 6.23
N TYR A 187 15.80 6.78 6.01
CA TYR A 187 17.23 6.58 5.84
C TYR A 187 17.47 6.10 4.42
N VAL A 188 18.17 6.91 3.62
CA VAL A 188 18.40 6.63 2.20
C VAL A 188 19.91 6.50 1.97
N ILE A 189 20.30 5.43 1.28
CA ILE A 189 21.69 5.17 0.89
C ILE A 189 21.70 5.02 -0.62
N MET A 190 22.39 5.93 -1.30
CA MET A 190 22.60 5.87 -2.73
C MET A 190 24.04 5.42 -2.97
N ASN A 191 24.28 4.51 -3.92
CA ASN A 191 25.65 4.25 -4.35
C ASN A 191 26.22 5.55 -4.92
N GLU A 192 27.38 6.00 -4.45
CA GLU A 192 28.04 7.19 -5.00
C GLU A 192 28.30 6.98 -6.50
N GLY A 193 27.64 7.80 -7.31
CA GLY A 193 27.74 7.86 -8.76
C GLY A 193 27.40 9.28 -9.21
N GLU A 194 28.41 10.14 -9.09
CA GLU A 194 28.54 11.52 -9.61
C GLU A 194 27.64 12.60 -8.98
N SER A 195 28.19 13.22 -7.92
CA SER A 195 28.01 14.64 -7.60
C SER A 195 28.30 15.56 -8.79
#